data_AF-A0A919U6Q3-F1
#
_entry.id   AF-A0A919U6Q3-F1
#
_cell.length_a   1.000
_cell.length_b   1.000
_cell.length_c   1.000
_cell.angle_alpha   90.00
_cell.angle_beta   90.00
_cell.angle_gamma   90.00
#
_symmetry.space_group_name_H-M   'P 1'
#
loop_
_entity.id
_entity.type
_entity.pdbx_description
1 polymer ?
#
loop_
_entity_poly.entity_id
_entity_poly.type
_entity_poly.pdbx_seq_one_letter_code
_entity_poly.pdbx_strand_id
1 'polypeptide(L)'
;MSDVPDLPSDELAAFVAAVIPVLTQWVPVTPARTLGRLGAPDEADLPSPGVQVVRGTADSEPACLTALRALGPLLVERLLGALELVVAGHDWSGAPSLVADLPGLAPGGYAWVATGGHDSEATSAAALLERLHPGLADRTVALATGIAAHPAVTRLLTIPPAVTDEPAIAARHGAAHLALAVAVAGAVVDQAAPPVVVERAAAIVGLGAGAAALLLRDGSMPPAYAAALLAKVRAEYLLPRGMYGSVGVAGNRFGLTEHGVVGQSDFAGNGLVAVTDGGAVIRTGVAQGSVHVELAVLAQAPAEVESGWEEIVEVSWPAAEGRASVIAPDGTSSPRLRRQTPPWPGDYRVRVHARGRDDLDTESERYKLIVWAAPAAAETVHKRTDRLGHRMRGEPEPVRPPRPEHAYRWVRRSPLSVAATVTVVIGATLEQVLRAFGADPNRPEPIDGIRRDLSSPGATETWVTALDTGDAVLVVEDNGYRGSNAAVLCAASVSGRAASMFWNVNAVTRLSFADGGQLLASFEPWGRDEAVPPRVAAALAGLDFAEPGDRTEKGLVAVERFTGGGITTDDVAQIFETGIGFRVPRALSRSARFNSQGNRTDAPPSAPQEAGRPDVR
;
A
#
# COMPACT_ATOMS: atom_id res chain seq x y z
N MET A 1 -36.22 -14.47 22.99
CA MET A 1 -35.96 -14.10 24.39
C MET A 1 -36.23 -15.35 25.23
N SER A 2 -35.23 -16.23 25.32
CA SER A 2 -35.19 -17.28 26.32
C SER A 2 -34.22 -16.81 27.40
N ASP A 3 -34.70 -16.81 28.64
CA ASP A 3 -33.93 -16.49 29.84
C ASP A 3 -32.64 -17.33 29.89
N VAL A 4 -31.50 -16.67 30.09
CA VAL A 4 -30.25 -17.30 30.53
C VAL A 4 -30.06 -16.94 32.01
N PRO A 5 -30.48 -17.77 32.97
CA PRO A 5 -29.87 -17.83 34.30
C PRO A 5 -28.72 -18.86 34.22
N ASP A 6 -27.52 -18.67 34.74
CA ASP A 6 -27.11 -18.07 35.99
C ASP A 6 -25.82 -17.25 35.80
N LEU A 7 -25.66 -16.21 36.61
CA LEU A 7 -24.35 -15.62 36.88
C LEU A 7 -23.35 -16.74 37.21
N PRO A 8 -22.07 -16.66 36.79
CA PRO A 8 -21.11 -17.70 37.15
C PRO A 8 -21.08 -17.86 38.68
N SER A 9 -21.24 -19.09 39.16
CA SER A 9 -21.23 -19.36 40.59
C SER A 9 -19.89 -18.93 41.22
N ASP A 10 -19.93 -18.42 42.45
CA ASP A 10 -18.72 -18.09 43.24
C ASP A 10 -17.73 -19.26 43.26
N GLU A 11 -18.24 -20.49 43.19
CA GLU A 11 -17.47 -21.74 43.12
C GLU A 11 -16.65 -21.85 41.83
N LEU A 12 -17.25 -21.60 40.65
CA LEU A 12 -16.51 -21.60 39.38
C LEU A 12 -15.46 -20.49 39.36
N ALA A 13 -15.80 -19.31 39.88
CA ALA A 13 -14.86 -18.20 39.96
C ALA A 13 -13.69 -18.49 40.90
N ALA A 14 -13.92 -19.14 42.04
CA ALA A 14 -12.88 -19.56 42.97
C ALA A 14 -11.97 -20.64 42.35
N PHE A 15 -12.56 -21.63 41.66
CA PHE A 15 -11.81 -22.65 40.92
C PHE A 15 -10.90 -22.00 39.87
N VAL A 16 -11.47 -21.20 38.96
CA VAL A 16 -10.71 -20.53 37.89
C VAL A 16 -9.62 -19.60 38.46
N ALA A 17 -9.92 -18.85 39.53
CA ALA A 17 -8.94 -17.97 40.18
C ALA A 17 -7.74 -18.73 40.76
N ALA A 18 -7.92 -19.98 41.20
CA ALA A 18 -6.82 -20.83 41.66
C ALA A 18 -5.95 -21.36 40.50
N VAL A 19 -6.54 -21.57 39.32
CA VAL A 19 -5.85 -22.15 38.15
C VAL A 19 -5.07 -21.11 37.34
N ILE A 20 -5.59 -19.87 37.22
CA ILE A 20 -4.96 -18.81 36.42
C ILE A 20 -3.46 -18.61 36.73
N PRO A 21 -3.02 -18.48 38.00
CA PRO A 21 -1.60 -18.29 38.32
C PRO A 21 -0.72 -19.46 37.89
N VAL A 22 -1.25 -20.69 37.91
CA VAL A 22 -0.53 -21.90 37.48
C VAL A 22 -0.31 -21.85 35.98
N LEU A 23 -1.38 -21.67 35.20
CA LEU A 23 -1.30 -21.66 33.73
C LEU A 23 -0.47 -20.49 33.20
N THR A 24 -0.57 -19.31 33.82
CA THR A 24 0.15 -18.10 33.37
C THR A 24 1.66 -18.29 33.35
N GLN A 25 2.23 -19.12 34.23
CA GLN A 25 3.67 -19.40 34.29
C GLN A 25 4.20 -20.14 33.06
N TRP A 26 3.32 -20.85 32.35
CA TRP A 26 3.67 -21.66 31.19
C TRP A 26 3.39 -20.94 29.86
N VAL A 27 2.67 -19.82 29.87
CA VAL A 27 2.38 -19.08 28.63
C VAL A 27 3.64 -18.35 28.15
N PRO A 28 4.15 -18.64 26.95
CA PRO A 28 5.36 -17.96 26.47
C PRO A 28 5.08 -16.49 26.15
N VAL A 29 6.03 -15.61 26.49
CA VAL A 29 5.88 -14.14 26.39
C VAL A 29 5.49 -13.67 24.99
N THR A 30 6.08 -14.24 23.94
CA THR A 30 5.84 -13.80 22.55
C THR A 30 4.41 -14.11 22.09
N PRO A 31 3.90 -15.36 22.16
CA PRO A 31 2.48 -15.67 21.97
C PRO A 31 1.53 -14.83 22.82
N ALA A 32 1.82 -14.68 24.12
CA ALA A 32 0.99 -13.89 25.01
C ALA A 32 0.89 -12.43 24.57
N ARG A 33 2.00 -11.83 24.15
CA ARG A 33 2.04 -10.45 23.64
C ARG A 33 1.24 -10.29 22.36
N THR A 34 1.29 -11.27 21.45
CA THR A 34 0.48 -11.25 20.23
C THR A 34 -1.01 -11.27 20.56
N LEU A 35 -1.44 -12.16 21.47
CA LEU A 35 -2.82 -12.21 21.94
C LEU A 35 -3.24 -10.91 22.63
N GLY A 36 -2.42 -10.39 23.54
CA GLY A 36 -2.73 -9.18 24.31
C GLY A 36 -2.76 -7.89 23.49
N ARG A 37 -2.46 -7.93 22.19
CA ARG A 37 -2.64 -6.80 21.27
C ARG A 37 -3.92 -6.86 20.45
N LEU A 38 -4.70 -7.94 20.56
CA LEU A 38 -5.89 -8.14 19.71
C LEU A 38 -6.97 -7.05 19.90
N GLY A 39 -7.06 -6.44 21.08
CA GLY A 39 -7.95 -5.32 21.37
C GLY A 39 -7.32 -3.94 21.21
N ALA A 40 -6.04 -3.87 20.79
CA ALA A 40 -5.38 -2.58 20.58
C ALA A 40 -6.01 -1.89 19.37
N PRO A 41 -6.41 -0.60 19.46
CA PRO A 41 -6.96 0.13 18.34
C PRO A 41 -5.94 0.13 17.19
N ASP A 42 -6.40 -0.32 16.00
CA ASP A 42 -5.59 -0.70 14.85
C ASP A 42 -4.22 -0.01 14.73
N GLU A 43 -3.19 -0.81 14.99
CA GLU A 43 -1.88 -0.72 14.32
C GLU A 43 -1.89 -1.57 13.03
N ALA A 44 -3.06 -1.99 12.56
CA ALA A 44 -3.27 -2.79 11.36
C ALA A 44 -3.02 -1.94 10.11
N ASP A 45 -1.76 -1.91 9.67
CA ASP A 45 -1.33 -2.02 8.26
C ASP A 45 0.16 -1.62 8.12
N LEU A 46 1.02 -2.20 8.95
CA LEU A 46 2.31 -2.63 8.43
C LEU A 46 2.06 -3.98 7.76
N PRO A 47 2.20 -4.10 6.43
CA PRO A 47 1.91 -5.35 5.74
C PRO A 47 2.86 -6.43 6.25
N SER A 48 2.33 -7.38 7.02
CA SER A 48 2.90 -8.72 7.07
C SER A 48 2.39 -9.46 5.84
N PRO A 49 3.27 -10.04 5.01
CA PRO A 49 2.82 -10.78 3.84
C PRO A 49 2.04 -12.01 4.31
N GLY A 50 0.76 -12.09 3.97
CA GLY A 50 0.04 -13.37 3.94
C GLY A 50 -1.27 -13.53 4.72
N VAL A 51 -1.84 -12.49 5.34
CA VAL A 51 -3.16 -12.66 6.01
C VAL A 51 -4.28 -12.21 5.07
N GLN A 52 -4.78 -13.13 4.26
CA GLN A 52 -6.07 -12.95 3.58
C GLN A 52 -7.20 -13.16 4.58
N VAL A 53 -7.99 -12.12 4.82
CA VAL A 53 -9.28 -12.24 5.51
C VAL A 53 -10.27 -12.85 4.52
N VAL A 54 -10.48 -14.16 4.60
CA VAL A 54 -11.53 -14.85 3.84
C VAL A 54 -12.86 -14.58 4.52
N ARG A 55 -13.72 -13.78 3.90
CA ARG A 55 -15.15 -13.71 4.24
C ARG A 55 -15.88 -14.83 3.49
N GLY A 56 -16.18 -15.92 4.19
CA GLY A 56 -17.04 -17.00 3.72
C GLY A 56 -18.47 -16.86 4.24
N THR A 57 -19.45 -17.19 3.41
CA THR A 57 -20.89 -17.17 3.70
C THR A 57 -21.38 -18.48 4.33
N ALA A 58 -22.12 -18.35 5.44
CA ALA A 58 -23.17 -19.22 6.02
C ALA A 58 -23.16 -20.75 5.72
N ASP A 59 -22.44 -21.49 6.56
CA ASP A 59 -23.02 -22.40 7.56
C ASP A 59 -22.26 -22.04 8.87
N SER A 60 -22.95 -21.43 9.84
CA SER A 60 -22.30 -20.62 10.89
C SER A 60 -21.49 -21.47 11.86
N GLU A 61 -20.22 -21.68 11.56
CA GLU A 61 -19.24 -22.11 12.54
C GLU A 61 -19.29 -21.23 13.80
N PRO A 62 -19.15 -21.80 15.01
CA PRO A 62 -19.09 -21.01 16.24
C PRO A 62 -17.98 -19.96 16.21
N ALA A 63 -18.28 -18.76 16.70
CA ALA A 63 -17.37 -17.62 16.68
C ALA A 63 -16.01 -17.93 17.34
N CYS A 64 -15.99 -18.80 18.35
CA CYS A 64 -14.77 -19.27 19.00
C CYS A 64 -13.82 -19.99 18.03
N LEU A 65 -14.35 -20.89 17.19
CA LEU A 65 -13.54 -21.65 16.22
C LEU A 65 -13.08 -20.75 15.07
N THR A 66 -13.93 -19.83 14.61
CA THR A 66 -13.53 -18.80 13.62
C THR A 66 -12.41 -17.91 14.19
N ALA A 67 -12.52 -17.48 15.45
CA ALA A 67 -11.49 -16.70 16.13
C ALA A 67 -10.18 -17.48 16.30
N LEU A 68 -10.26 -18.77 16.67
CA LEU A 68 -9.12 -19.67 16.78
C LEU A 68 -8.38 -19.79 15.44
N ARG A 69 -9.08 -20.02 14.32
CA ARG A 69 -8.43 -20.08 13.00
C ARG A 69 -7.79 -18.76 12.60
N ALA A 70 -8.41 -17.63 12.94
CA ALA A 70 -7.86 -16.31 12.68
C ALA A 70 -6.53 -16.01 13.42
N LEU A 71 -6.19 -16.78 14.47
CA LEU A 71 -4.87 -16.70 15.13
C LEU A 71 -3.73 -17.28 14.28
N GLY A 72 -4.04 -18.16 13.35
CA GLY A 72 -3.08 -18.84 12.48
C GLY A 72 -2.37 -20.03 13.16
N PRO A 73 -1.94 -21.04 12.39
CA PRO A 73 -1.49 -22.33 12.92
C PRO A 73 -0.22 -22.22 13.78
N LEU A 74 0.74 -21.36 13.40
CA LEU A 74 2.00 -21.21 14.14
C LEU A 74 1.83 -20.66 15.56
N LEU A 75 0.88 -19.73 15.75
CA LEU A 75 0.61 -19.19 17.08
C LEU A 75 -0.07 -20.25 17.94
N VAL A 76 -1.06 -20.94 17.39
CA VAL A 76 -1.82 -21.97 18.11
C VAL A 76 -0.93 -23.16 18.50
N GLU A 77 -0.06 -23.64 17.61
CA GLU A 77 0.91 -24.72 17.92
C GLU A 77 1.88 -24.35 19.05
N ARG A 78 2.35 -23.10 19.08
CA ARG A 78 3.22 -22.62 20.17
C ARG A 78 2.50 -22.55 21.51
N LEU A 79 1.19 -22.26 21.49
CA LEU A 79 0.37 -22.28 22.70
C LEU A 79 0.11 -23.71 23.16
N LEU A 80 -0.21 -24.62 22.23
CA LEU A 80 -0.40 -26.04 22.52
C LEU A 80 0.87 -26.64 23.14
N GLY A 81 2.01 -26.58 22.45
CA GLY A 81 3.25 -27.17 22.94
C GLY A 81 3.75 -26.60 24.28
N ALA A 82 3.31 -25.38 24.65
CA ALA A 82 3.64 -24.79 25.94
C ALA A 82 2.69 -25.21 27.08
N LEU A 83 1.42 -25.49 26.75
CA LEU A 83 0.37 -25.73 27.75
C LEU A 83 -0.05 -27.20 27.86
N GLU A 84 0.25 -28.03 26.86
CA GLU A 84 -0.22 -29.42 26.75
C GLU A 84 0.03 -30.22 28.03
N LEU A 85 1.27 -30.26 28.53
CA LEU A 85 1.63 -31.05 29.70
C LEU A 85 0.98 -30.53 31.00
N VAL A 86 0.93 -29.21 31.18
CA VAL A 86 0.32 -28.62 32.39
C VAL A 86 -1.20 -28.79 32.39
N VAL A 87 -1.84 -28.72 31.22
CA VAL A 87 -3.28 -28.95 31.06
C VAL A 87 -3.63 -30.42 31.25
N ALA A 88 -2.85 -31.34 30.65
CA ALA A 88 -3.04 -32.78 30.79
C ALA A 88 -2.83 -33.28 32.23
N GLY A 89 -1.90 -32.67 32.97
CA GLY A 89 -1.62 -33.02 34.35
C GLY A 89 -2.50 -32.34 35.40
N HIS A 90 -3.39 -31.43 35.01
CA HIS A 90 -4.25 -30.71 35.95
C HIS A 90 -5.50 -31.52 36.33
N ASP A 91 -5.92 -31.43 37.59
CA ASP A 91 -7.18 -32.03 38.06
C ASP A 91 -8.34 -31.05 37.89
N TRP A 92 -9.26 -31.39 36.99
CA TRP A 92 -10.40 -30.56 36.61
C TRP A 92 -11.69 -30.89 37.37
N SER A 93 -11.66 -31.94 38.22
CA SER A 93 -12.85 -32.50 38.88
C SER A 93 -13.50 -31.60 39.95
N GLY A 94 -12.82 -30.52 40.34
CA GLY A 94 -13.29 -29.54 41.32
C GLY A 94 -14.22 -28.45 40.76
N ALA A 95 -14.57 -28.49 39.47
CA ALA A 95 -15.47 -27.52 38.86
C ALA A 95 -16.96 -27.88 39.10
N PRO A 96 -17.85 -26.90 39.34
CA PRO A 96 -19.30 -27.14 39.46
C PRO A 96 -19.89 -27.65 38.14
N SER A 97 -21.13 -28.18 38.11
CA SER A 97 -21.75 -28.68 36.86
C SER A 97 -21.98 -27.57 35.83
N LEU A 98 -21.41 -27.69 34.62
CA LEU A 98 -21.38 -26.63 33.58
C LEU A 98 -22.07 -27.00 32.26
N VAL A 99 -22.22 -28.30 31.96
CA VAL A 99 -22.66 -28.81 30.64
C VAL A 99 -23.95 -29.64 30.70
N ALA A 100 -24.61 -29.71 31.87
CA ALA A 100 -25.77 -30.57 32.10
C ALA A 100 -27.01 -30.24 31.23
N ASP A 101 -27.08 -29.01 30.71
CA ASP A 101 -28.16 -28.48 29.87
C ASP A 101 -27.85 -28.57 28.35
N LEU A 102 -26.65 -28.99 27.97
CA LEU A 102 -26.24 -29.12 26.58
C LEU A 102 -26.65 -30.48 25.97
N PRO A 103 -26.85 -30.56 24.65
CA PRO A 103 -27.12 -31.83 23.98
C PRO A 103 -25.97 -32.82 24.21
N GLY A 104 -26.30 -34.04 24.66
CA GLY A 104 -25.31 -35.11 24.78
C GLY A 104 -24.75 -35.53 23.41
N LEU A 105 -23.71 -36.37 23.44
CA LEU A 105 -23.01 -36.88 22.25
C LEU A 105 -23.95 -37.24 21.09
N ALA A 106 -23.77 -36.59 19.94
CA ALA A 106 -24.59 -36.85 18.76
C ALA A 106 -24.45 -38.33 18.30
N PRO A 107 -25.56 -39.10 18.20
CA PRO A 107 -25.50 -40.48 17.73
C PRO A 107 -25.33 -40.51 16.20
N GLY A 108 -24.11 -40.72 15.71
CA GLY A 108 -23.82 -40.80 14.27
C GLY A 108 -22.36 -41.18 13.98
N GLY A 109 -22.15 -42.01 12.95
CA GLY A 109 -20.89 -42.70 12.66
C GLY A 109 -19.66 -41.81 12.46
N TYR A 110 -18.52 -42.31 12.93
CA TYR A 110 -17.18 -41.75 12.79
C TYR A 110 -16.76 -41.64 11.31
N ALA A 111 -17.22 -40.61 10.62
CA ALA A 111 -16.68 -40.29 9.31
C ALA A 111 -15.28 -39.70 9.50
N TRP A 112 -14.25 -40.47 9.14
CA TRP A 112 -12.88 -40.00 9.03
C TRP A 112 -12.82 -38.91 7.95
N VAL A 113 -12.93 -37.65 8.36
CA VAL A 113 -12.51 -36.53 7.54
C VAL A 113 -11.01 -36.40 7.77
N ALA A 114 -10.22 -36.90 6.83
CA ALA A 114 -8.81 -36.56 6.76
C ALA A 114 -8.71 -35.04 6.57
N THR A 115 -8.42 -34.30 7.62
CA THR A 115 -8.01 -32.90 7.53
C THR A 115 -6.62 -32.88 6.92
N GLY A 116 -6.56 -32.98 5.58
CA GLY A 116 -5.35 -32.76 4.79
C GLY A 116 -5.00 -31.27 4.72
N GLY A 117 -4.92 -30.61 5.88
CA GLY A 117 -4.75 -29.17 6.01
C GLY A 117 -3.62 -28.81 6.96
N HIS A 118 -3.02 -27.64 6.75
CA HIS A 118 -1.96 -27.05 7.57
C HIS A 118 -2.48 -26.53 8.93
N ASP A 119 -3.58 -27.09 9.45
CA ASP A 119 -4.22 -26.64 10.68
C ASP A 119 -3.49 -27.22 11.90
N SER A 120 -3.52 -26.46 13.00
CA SER A 120 -2.97 -26.90 14.27
C SER A 120 -3.75 -28.09 14.86
N GLU A 121 -3.09 -28.95 15.62
CA GLU A 121 -3.72 -30.05 16.37
C GLU A 121 -4.81 -29.53 17.32
N ALA A 122 -4.57 -28.41 18.01
CA ALA A 122 -5.57 -27.78 18.88
C ALA A 122 -6.80 -27.28 18.11
N THR A 123 -6.61 -26.75 16.88
CA THR A 123 -7.72 -26.36 16.00
C THR A 123 -8.55 -27.57 15.58
N SER A 124 -7.88 -28.66 15.22
CA SER A 124 -8.52 -29.90 14.77
C SER A 124 -9.28 -30.58 15.91
N ALA A 125 -8.67 -30.66 17.10
CA ALA A 125 -9.27 -31.25 18.30
C ALA A 125 -10.49 -30.45 18.78
N ALA A 126 -10.41 -29.11 18.83
CA ALA A 126 -11.55 -28.26 19.20
C ALA A 126 -12.71 -28.38 18.20
N ALA A 127 -12.43 -28.39 16.90
CA ALA A 127 -13.46 -28.55 15.87
C ALA A 127 -14.08 -29.96 15.86
N LEU A 128 -13.32 -31.00 16.17
CA LEU A 128 -13.87 -32.35 16.33
C LEU A 128 -14.76 -32.43 17.58
N LEU A 129 -14.32 -31.87 18.70
CA LEU A 129 -15.08 -31.85 19.94
C LEU A 129 -16.42 -31.11 19.77
N GLU A 130 -16.40 -29.92 19.17
CA GLU A 130 -17.61 -29.13 18.92
C GLU A 130 -18.62 -29.88 18.01
N ARG A 131 -18.14 -30.65 17.03
CA ARG A 131 -19.03 -31.48 16.19
C ARG A 131 -19.68 -32.62 16.98
N LEU A 132 -18.95 -33.20 17.93
CA LEU A 132 -19.45 -34.31 18.75
C LEU A 132 -20.41 -33.84 19.84
N HIS A 133 -20.18 -32.63 20.35
CA HIS A 133 -20.93 -32.03 21.44
C HIS A 133 -21.21 -30.54 21.12
N PRO A 134 -22.19 -30.25 20.25
CA PRO A 134 -22.48 -28.89 19.82
C PRO A 134 -22.82 -27.95 20.99
N GLY A 135 -22.30 -26.72 20.94
CA GLY A 135 -22.55 -25.67 21.95
C GLY A 135 -21.46 -25.54 23.01
N LEU A 136 -20.44 -26.41 23.04
CA LEU A 136 -19.32 -26.28 23.99
C LEU A 136 -18.49 -25.01 23.76
N ALA A 137 -18.26 -24.65 22.50
CA ALA A 137 -17.58 -23.43 22.12
C ALA A 137 -18.30 -22.18 22.66
N ASP A 138 -19.60 -22.06 22.42
CA ASP A 138 -20.41 -20.94 22.88
C ASP A 138 -20.51 -20.91 24.41
N ARG A 139 -20.66 -22.08 25.04
CA ARG A 139 -20.66 -22.21 26.50
C ARG A 139 -19.35 -21.75 27.12
N THR A 140 -18.22 -22.15 26.55
CA THR A 140 -16.88 -21.74 26.99
C THR A 140 -16.72 -20.22 26.92
N VAL A 141 -17.13 -19.60 25.80
CA VAL A 141 -17.06 -18.13 25.63
C VAL A 141 -17.96 -17.42 26.64
N ALA A 142 -19.20 -17.88 26.81
CA ALA A 142 -20.16 -17.27 27.75
C ALA A 142 -19.65 -17.33 29.19
N LEU A 143 -19.15 -18.49 29.63
CA LEU A 143 -18.60 -18.67 30.98
C LEU A 143 -17.32 -17.84 31.17
N ALA A 144 -16.40 -17.84 30.21
CA ALA A 144 -15.17 -17.06 30.31
C ALA A 144 -15.45 -15.55 30.37
N THR A 145 -16.45 -15.07 29.62
CA THR A 145 -16.92 -13.68 29.66
C THR A 145 -17.51 -13.33 31.02
N GLY A 146 -18.41 -14.17 31.56
CA GLY A 146 -18.99 -13.96 32.89
C GLY A 146 -17.94 -13.96 34.00
N ILE A 147 -17.02 -14.93 33.96
CA ILE A 147 -15.97 -15.09 34.98
C ILE A 147 -14.94 -13.95 34.93
N ALA A 148 -14.62 -13.40 33.75
CA ALA A 148 -13.72 -12.25 33.62
C ALA A 148 -14.17 -11.03 34.45
N ALA A 149 -15.49 -10.84 34.56
CA ALA A 149 -16.11 -9.76 35.33
C ALA A 149 -16.22 -10.05 36.83
N HIS A 150 -15.91 -11.27 37.27
CA HIS A 150 -16.02 -11.66 38.68
C HIS A 150 -14.88 -11.06 39.52
N PRO A 151 -15.14 -10.45 40.70
CA PRO A 151 -14.11 -9.76 41.50
C PRO A 151 -12.88 -10.60 41.87
N ALA A 152 -13.07 -11.92 42.06
CA ALA A 152 -11.97 -12.85 42.34
C ALA A 152 -10.98 -12.99 41.16
N VAL A 153 -11.46 -12.83 39.92
CA VAL A 153 -10.69 -13.01 38.69
C VAL A 153 -10.22 -11.66 38.14
N THR A 154 -11.04 -10.60 38.20
CA THR A 154 -10.66 -9.27 37.69
C THR A 154 -9.34 -8.76 38.30
N ARG A 155 -9.07 -9.08 39.59
CA ARG A 155 -7.79 -8.76 40.24
C ARG A 155 -6.58 -9.45 39.60
N LEU A 156 -6.77 -10.66 39.08
CA LEU A 156 -5.73 -11.45 38.39
C LEU A 156 -5.50 -10.98 36.95
N LEU A 157 -6.53 -10.38 36.32
CA LEU A 157 -6.43 -9.79 34.98
C LEU A 157 -5.82 -8.37 34.99
N THR A 158 -5.72 -7.75 36.17
CA THR A 158 -5.20 -6.39 36.33
C THR A 158 -3.69 -6.35 36.15
N ILE A 159 -3.20 -5.39 35.36
CA ILE A 159 -1.76 -5.19 35.17
C ILE A 159 -1.16 -4.44 36.37
N PRO A 160 -0.11 -4.97 37.02
CA PRO A 160 0.53 -4.27 38.14
C PRO A 160 1.12 -2.92 37.70
N PRO A 161 0.99 -1.85 38.51
CA PRO A 161 1.49 -0.51 38.17
C PRO A 161 2.99 -0.43 37.86
N ALA A 162 3.78 -1.40 38.34
CA ALA A 162 5.22 -1.49 38.07
C ALA A 162 5.57 -1.87 36.62
N VAL A 163 4.59 -2.35 35.84
CA VAL A 163 4.77 -2.70 34.43
C VAL A 163 4.34 -1.52 33.57
N THR A 164 5.31 -0.89 32.94
CA THR A 164 5.09 0.38 32.22
C THR A 164 5.43 0.31 30.74
N ASP A 165 6.13 -0.74 30.28
CA ASP A 165 6.45 -0.90 28.86
C ASP A 165 5.35 -1.65 28.10
N GLU A 166 5.10 -1.22 26.87
CA GLU A 166 4.02 -1.77 26.03
C GLU A 166 4.15 -3.29 25.83
N PRO A 167 5.32 -3.86 25.48
CA PRO A 167 5.47 -5.29 25.28
C PRO A 167 5.10 -6.12 26.51
N ALA A 168 5.50 -5.70 27.72
CA ALA A 168 5.20 -6.41 28.94
C ALA A 168 3.73 -6.28 29.37
N ILE A 169 3.12 -5.11 29.16
CA ILE A 169 1.67 -4.92 29.39
C ILE A 169 0.88 -5.87 28.48
N ALA A 170 1.16 -5.88 27.18
CA ALA A 170 0.51 -6.78 26.23
C ALA A 170 0.74 -8.26 26.58
N ALA A 171 1.98 -8.65 26.91
CA ALA A 171 2.28 -10.03 27.29
C ALA A 171 1.49 -10.48 28.52
N ARG A 172 1.43 -9.68 29.57
CA ARG A 172 0.68 -10.02 30.79
C ARG A 172 -0.82 -10.02 30.54
N HIS A 173 -1.33 -9.06 29.76
CA HIS A 173 -2.74 -8.98 29.40
C HIS A 173 -3.18 -10.23 28.63
N GLY A 174 -2.44 -10.62 27.60
CA GLY A 174 -2.76 -11.82 26.82
C GLY A 174 -2.56 -13.12 27.60
N ALA A 175 -1.51 -13.25 28.42
CA ALA A 175 -1.28 -14.44 29.23
C ALA A 175 -2.41 -14.68 30.25
N ALA A 176 -2.85 -13.62 30.94
CA ALA A 176 -3.91 -13.72 31.94
C ALA A 176 -5.27 -14.11 31.32
N HIS A 177 -5.62 -13.53 30.17
CA HIS A 177 -6.87 -13.88 29.46
C HIS A 177 -6.82 -15.27 28.82
N LEU A 178 -5.66 -15.69 28.30
CA LEU A 178 -5.48 -17.06 27.84
C LEU A 178 -5.60 -18.06 28.99
N ALA A 179 -4.94 -17.81 30.13
CA ALA A 179 -5.02 -18.68 31.30
C ALA A 179 -6.45 -18.79 31.84
N LEU A 180 -7.19 -17.67 31.90
CA LEU A 180 -8.62 -17.65 32.22
C LEU A 180 -9.42 -18.55 31.28
N ALA A 181 -9.30 -18.33 29.96
CA ALA A 181 -10.09 -19.04 28.98
C ALA A 181 -9.75 -20.54 28.92
N VAL A 182 -8.47 -20.90 29.07
CA VAL A 182 -8.01 -22.30 29.16
C VAL A 182 -8.51 -22.97 30.44
N ALA A 183 -8.54 -22.26 31.57
CA ALA A 183 -9.09 -22.81 32.82
C ALA A 183 -10.59 -23.11 32.70
N VAL A 184 -11.35 -22.21 32.07
CA VAL A 184 -12.79 -22.42 31.80
C VAL A 184 -12.99 -23.57 30.79
N ALA A 185 -12.22 -23.58 29.70
CA ALA A 185 -12.27 -24.66 28.72
C ALA A 185 -11.93 -26.02 29.35
N GLY A 186 -10.94 -26.07 30.25
CA GLY A 186 -10.59 -27.29 30.99
C GLY A 186 -11.76 -27.84 31.81
N ALA A 187 -12.45 -26.98 32.57
CA ALA A 187 -13.63 -27.36 33.34
C ALA A 187 -14.79 -27.85 32.45
N VAL A 188 -15.03 -27.18 31.32
CA VAL A 188 -16.09 -27.53 30.37
C VAL A 188 -15.79 -28.86 29.66
N VAL A 189 -14.58 -29.02 29.14
CA VAL A 189 -14.16 -30.22 28.38
C VAL A 189 -14.03 -31.43 29.29
N ASP A 190 -13.60 -31.28 30.54
CA ASP A 190 -13.58 -32.38 31.51
C ASP A 190 -14.96 -33.03 31.68
N GLN A 191 -15.99 -32.21 31.85
CA GLN A 191 -17.35 -32.69 32.05
C GLN A 191 -18.01 -33.20 30.77
N ALA A 192 -17.62 -32.67 29.61
CA ALA A 192 -18.05 -33.19 28.31
C ALA A 192 -17.53 -34.61 28.02
N ALA A 193 -16.53 -35.09 28.78
CA ALA A 193 -15.96 -36.42 28.71
C ALA A 193 -15.65 -36.87 27.25
N PRO A 194 -14.74 -36.17 26.55
CA PRO A 194 -14.47 -36.40 25.14
C PRO A 194 -14.02 -37.85 24.87
N PRO A 195 -14.45 -38.47 23.76
CA PRO A 195 -13.98 -39.80 23.39
C PRO A 195 -12.49 -39.78 23.03
N VAL A 196 -11.83 -40.94 23.12
CA VAL A 196 -10.36 -41.13 22.91
C VAL A 196 -9.83 -40.58 21.56
N VAL A 197 -10.70 -40.40 20.57
CA VAL A 197 -10.33 -39.82 19.27
C VAL A 197 -10.06 -38.31 19.32
N VAL A 198 -10.54 -37.62 20.37
CA VAL A 198 -10.25 -36.21 20.62
C VAL A 198 -9.10 -36.14 21.62
N GLU A 199 -7.97 -35.58 21.21
CA GLU A 199 -6.90 -35.25 22.15
C GLU A 199 -7.40 -34.13 23.08
N ARG A 200 -7.40 -34.42 24.38
CA ARG A 200 -8.12 -33.63 25.39
C ARG A 200 -7.41 -32.30 25.67
N ALA A 201 -6.08 -32.30 25.79
CA ALA A 201 -5.32 -31.10 26.11
C ALA A 201 -5.37 -30.07 24.96
N ALA A 202 -5.28 -30.54 23.73
CA ALA A 202 -5.41 -29.83 22.47
C ALA A 202 -6.81 -29.25 22.30
N ALA A 203 -7.87 -30.00 22.63
CA ALA A 203 -9.22 -29.46 22.63
C ALA A 203 -9.40 -28.33 23.66
N ILE A 204 -8.85 -28.50 24.87
CA ILE A 204 -8.87 -27.48 25.94
C ILE A 204 -8.11 -26.21 25.49
N VAL A 205 -6.88 -26.38 24.99
CA VAL A 205 -6.06 -25.25 24.54
C VAL A 205 -6.69 -24.57 23.33
N GLY A 206 -7.25 -25.33 22.39
CA GLY A 206 -7.92 -24.80 21.20
C GLY A 206 -9.15 -23.95 21.55
N LEU A 207 -10.08 -24.49 22.34
CA LEU A 207 -11.26 -23.74 22.80
C LEU A 207 -10.87 -22.54 23.67
N GLY A 208 -9.89 -22.71 24.57
CA GLY A 208 -9.37 -21.63 25.40
C GLY A 208 -8.72 -20.51 24.58
N ALA A 209 -7.91 -20.82 23.58
CA ALA A 209 -7.29 -19.82 22.72
C ALA A 209 -8.31 -19.07 21.85
N GLY A 210 -9.32 -19.76 21.31
CA GLY A 210 -10.42 -19.14 20.58
C GLY A 210 -11.24 -18.18 21.47
N ALA A 211 -11.60 -18.62 22.68
CA ALA A 211 -12.33 -17.78 23.64
C ALA A 211 -11.50 -16.59 24.13
N ALA A 212 -10.20 -16.78 24.41
CA ALA A 212 -9.29 -15.69 24.76
C ALA A 212 -9.18 -14.65 23.64
N ALA A 213 -9.12 -15.09 22.39
CA ALA A 213 -9.07 -14.18 21.23
C ALA A 213 -10.32 -13.30 21.13
N LEU A 214 -11.52 -13.84 21.41
CA LEU A 214 -12.74 -13.06 21.45
C LEU A 214 -12.75 -12.07 22.63
N LEU A 215 -12.43 -12.53 23.84
CA LEU A 215 -12.35 -11.68 25.03
C LEU A 215 -11.39 -10.51 24.87
N LEU A 216 -10.23 -10.76 24.25
CA LEU A 216 -9.21 -9.74 24.03
C LEU A 216 -9.56 -8.77 22.89
N ARG A 217 -10.32 -9.20 21.88
CA ARG A 217 -10.79 -8.32 20.80
C ARG A 217 -11.91 -7.39 21.27
N ASP A 218 -12.83 -7.92 22.06
CA ASP A 218 -14.01 -7.18 22.52
C ASP A 218 -13.74 -6.40 23.83
N GLY A 219 -12.68 -6.78 24.55
CA GLY A 219 -12.27 -6.15 25.80
C GLY A 219 -11.51 -4.84 25.64
N SER A 220 -11.60 -3.96 26.64
CA SER A 220 -10.78 -2.75 26.69
C SER A 220 -9.32 -3.07 27.00
N MET A 221 -8.39 -2.44 26.29
CA MET A 221 -6.97 -2.50 26.63
C MET A 221 -6.71 -2.02 28.08
N PRO A 222 -5.68 -2.55 28.75
CA PRO A 222 -5.30 -2.07 30.09
C PRO A 222 -5.09 -0.55 30.12
N PRO A 223 -5.51 0.18 31.18
CA PRO A 223 -5.44 1.64 31.22
C PRO A 223 -4.02 2.21 30.96
N ALA A 224 -2.97 1.50 31.38
CA ALA A 224 -1.59 1.91 31.15
C ALA A 224 -1.08 1.69 29.71
N TYR A 225 -1.77 0.88 28.90
CA TYR A 225 -1.30 0.47 27.57
C TYR A 225 -1.15 1.66 26.62
N ALA A 226 -2.12 2.58 26.58
CA ALA A 226 -2.07 3.72 25.66
C ALA A 226 -0.86 4.63 25.94
N ALA A 227 -0.57 4.89 27.22
CA ALA A 227 0.59 5.68 27.62
C ALA A 227 1.91 4.95 27.30
N ALA A 228 1.97 3.65 27.56
CA ALA A 228 3.14 2.81 27.26
C ALA A 228 3.42 2.73 25.75
N LEU A 229 2.37 2.58 24.94
CA LEU A 229 2.47 2.58 23.48
C LEU A 229 2.96 3.94 22.98
N LEU A 230 2.45 5.05 23.51
CA LEU A 230 2.94 6.38 23.15
C LEU A 230 4.42 6.57 23.54
N ALA A 231 4.83 6.10 24.72
CA ALA A 231 6.22 6.15 25.16
C ALA A 231 7.14 5.34 24.23
N LYS A 232 6.73 4.14 23.84
CA LYS A 232 7.44 3.31 22.86
C LYS A 232 7.56 4.02 21.51
N VAL A 233 6.45 4.54 20.98
CA VAL A 233 6.45 5.30 19.71
C VAL A 233 7.41 6.47 19.77
N ARG A 234 7.43 7.22 20.88
CA ARG A 234 8.37 8.34 21.09
C ARG A 234 9.83 7.87 21.12
N ALA A 235 10.13 6.75 21.76
CA ALA A 235 11.48 6.20 21.84
C ALA A 235 11.99 5.68 20.49
N GLU A 236 11.10 5.19 19.65
CA GLU A 236 11.41 4.60 18.33
C GLU A 236 11.26 5.62 17.17
N TYR A 237 10.86 6.86 17.45
CA TYR A 237 10.59 7.86 16.42
C TYR A 237 11.88 8.44 15.83
N LEU A 238 12.17 8.09 14.58
CA LEU A 238 13.35 8.56 13.84
C LEU A 238 12.96 9.54 12.73
N LEU A 239 13.84 10.52 12.49
CA LEU A 239 13.77 11.51 11.40
C LEU A 239 15.00 11.36 10.47
N PRO A 240 14.89 11.71 9.18
CA PRO A 240 13.68 12.15 8.48
C PRO A 240 12.72 10.99 8.15
N ARG A 241 11.48 11.31 7.79
CA ARG A 241 10.46 10.35 7.34
C ARG A 241 9.86 10.83 6.03
N GLY A 242 9.73 9.96 5.02
CA GLY A 242 9.03 10.24 3.76
C GLY A 242 7.99 9.17 3.43
N MET A 243 6.71 9.53 3.44
CA MET A 243 5.58 8.64 3.18
C MET A 243 4.87 9.05 1.90
N TYR A 244 4.34 8.07 1.18
CA TYR A 244 3.48 8.29 0.02
C TYR A 244 2.21 7.46 0.17
N GLY A 245 1.08 8.07 -0.17
CA GLY A 245 -0.22 7.40 -0.18
C GLY A 245 -1.29 8.23 -0.88
N SER A 246 -2.52 7.74 -0.79
CA SER A 246 -3.70 8.47 -1.23
C SER A 246 -4.61 8.75 -0.04
N VAL A 247 -5.36 9.85 -0.13
CA VAL A 247 -6.37 10.23 0.86
C VAL A 247 -7.70 10.48 0.16
N GLY A 248 -8.79 10.06 0.79
CA GLY A 248 -10.13 10.39 0.34
C GLY A 248 -10.39 11.89 0.44
N VAL A 249 -11.06 12.43 -0.56
CA VAL A 249 -11.45 13.84 -0.64
C VAL A 249 -12.96 13.92 -0.64
N ALA A 250 -13.51 14.78 0.22
CA ALA A 250 -14.91 15.13 0.20
C ALA A 250 -15.13 16.61 0.49
N GLY A 251 -16.03 17.24 -0.25
CA GLY A 251 -16.27 18.68 -0.10
C GLY A 251 -15.00 19.51 -0.35
N ASN A 252 -14.18 19.08 -1.33
CA ASN A 252 -12.95 19.76 -1.73
C ASN A 252 -11.85 19.85 -0.67
N ARG A 253 -11.76 18.88 0.23
CA ARG A 253 -10.74 18.92 1.29
C ARG A 253 -10.31 17.55 1.80
N PHE A 254 -9.13 17.55 2.39
CA PHE A 254 -8.61 16.56 3.31
C PHE A 254 -7.82 17.28 4.43
N GLY A 255 -7.45 16.58 5.50
CA GLY A 255 -6.73 17.17 6.63
C GLY A 255 -5.40 16.51 6.93
N LEU A 256 -4.49 17.27 7.54
CA LEU A 256 -3.38 16.79 8.35
C LEU A 256 -3.69 17.17 9.81
N THR A 257 -4.30 16.27 10.58
CA THR A 257 -4.85 16.61 11.92
C THR A 257 -4.71 15.49 12.94
N GLU A 258 -4.76 15.83 14.22
CA GLU A 258 -4.79 14.90 15.37
C GLU A 258 -6.13 14.18 15.54
N HIS A 259 -7.27 14.86 15.32
CA HIS A 259 -8.59 14.38 15.78
C HIS A 259 -9.71 14.34 14.72
N GLY A 260 -9.46 14.67 13.45
CA GLY A 260 -10.52 14.71 12.44
C GLY A 260 -10.56 16.02 11.66
N VAL A 261 -11.22 16.02 10.50
CA VAL A 261 -11.52 17.26 9.76
C VAL A 261 -12.86 17.80 10.26
N VAL A 262 -12.83 18.83 11.10
CA VAL A 262 -14.03 19.38 11.73
C VAL A 262 -14.44 20.70 11.06
N GLY A 263 -15.75 20.90 10.88
CA GLY A 263 -16.32 22.20 10.51
C GLY A 263 -16.12 22.63 9.04
N GLN A 264 -16.33 23.92 8.79
CA GLN A 264 -15.96 24.58 7.54
C GLN A 264 -14.60 25.25 7.72
N SER A 265 -13.79 25.23 6.67
CA SER A 265 -12.46 25.84 6.65
C SER A 265 -12.47 27.06 5.75
N ASP A 266 -11.94 28.17 6.24
CA ASP A 266 -11.81 29.39 5.45
C ASP A 266 -10.48 29.38 4.68
N PHE A 267 -10.57 29.42 3.36
CA PHE A 267 -9.42 29.45 2.46
C PHE A 267 -9.23 30.83 1.82
N ALA A 268 -9.99 31.86 2.22
CA ALA A 268 -9.95 33.17 1.56
C ALA A 268 -8.61 33.92 1.74
N GLY A 269 -7.80 33.55 2.74
CA GLY A 269 -6.48 34.16 2.96
C GLY A 269 -5.45 33.77 1.91
N ASN A 270 -5.20 32.47 1.75
CA ASN A 270 -4.14 31.96 0.86
C ASN A 270 -4.66 31.04 -0.27
N GLY A 271 -5.87 30.50 -0.17
CA GLY A 271 -6.49 29.64 -1.20
C GLY A 271 -6.05 28.18 -1.19
N LEU A 272 -5.18 27.76 -0.26
CA LEU A 272 -4.61 26.40 -0.21
C LEU A 272 -4.82 25.69 1.12
N VAL A 273 -4.55 26.34 2.25
CA VAL A 273 -4.50 25.69 3.56
C VAL A 273 -5.11 26.58 4.64
N ALA A 274 -5.91 25.97 5.51
CA ALA A 274 -6.47 26.62 6.69
C ALA A 274 -6.02 25.88 7.94
N VAL A 275 -5.66 26.62 8.99
CA VAL A 275 -5.31 26.03 10.29
C VAL A 275 -6.60 25.66 11.04
N THR A 276 -6.60 24.50 11.67
CA THR A 276 -7.68 24.01 12.54
C THR A 276 -7.11 23.56 13.87
N ASP A 277 -7.98 23.26 14.83
CA ASP A 277 -7.54 22.65 16.09
C ASP A 277 -6.83 21.31 15.83
N GLY A 278 -5.61 21.18 16.36
CA GLY A 278 -4.75 20.01 16.18
C GLY A 278 -4.26 19.76 14.74
N GLY A 279 -4.26 20.75 13.84
CA GLY A 279 -3.73 20.53 12.48
C GLY A 279 -4.00 21.60 11.42
N ALA A 280 -4.02 21.15 10.18
CA ALA A 280 -4.32 21.96 9.01
C ALA A 280 -5.22 21.20 8.01
N VAL A 281 -6.10 21.93 7.32
CA VAL A 281 -6.99 21.42 6.28
C VAL A 281 -6.53 21.96 4.93
N ILE A 282 -6.50 21.11 3.91
CA ILE A 282 -5.97 21.44 2.58
C ILE A 282 -7.13 21.50 1.57
N ARG A 283 -7.16 22.55 0.74
CA ARG A 283 -8.15 22.78 -0.33
C ARG A 283 -7.74 22.08 -1.61
N THR A 284 -8.62 21.24 -2.14
CA THR A 284 -8.39 20.43 -3.35
C THR A 284 -9.22 20.88 -4.56
N GLY A 285 -8.67 20.81 -5.77
CA GLY A 285 -9.46 21.01 -7.00
C GLY A 285 -10.55 19.94 -7.14
N VAL A 286 -10.18 18.69 -6.87
CA VAL A 286 -11.10 17.55 -6.74
C VAL A 286 -12.17 17.83 -5.68
N ALA A 287 -13.45 17.70 -6.04
CA ALA A 287 -14.56 17.86 -5.10
C ALA A 287 -14.85 16.60 -4.28
N GLN A 288 -14.80 15.44 -4.93
CA GLN A 288 -15.04 14.11 -4.38
C GLN A 288 -14.12 13.11 -5.07
N GLY A 289 -13.53 12.18 -4.33
CA GLY A 289 -12.65 11.15 -4.88
C GLY A 289 -11.43 10.90 -4.00
N SER A 290 -10.24 10.83 -4.62
CA SER A 290 -8.98 10.69 -3.89
C SER A 290 -7.86 11.47 -4.56
N VAL A 291 -6.88 11.90 -3.78
CA VAL A 291 -5.67 12.58 -4.27
C VAL A 291 -4.42 11.94 -3.71
N HIS A 292 -3.30 12.11 -4.40
CA HIS A 292 -2.00 11.62 -3.95
C HIS A 292 -1.29 12.62 -3.05
N VAL A 293 -0.75 12.11 -1.94
CA VAL A 293 -0.05 12.91 -0.93
C VAL A 293 1.31 12.29 -0.65
N GLU A 294 2.35 13.11 -0.79
CA GLU A 294 3.67 12.87 -0.21
C GLU A 294 3.74 13.62 1.14
N LEU A 295 4.08 12.92 2.20
CA LEU A 295 4.31 13.51 3.53
C LEU A 295 5.79 13.33 3.90
N ALA A 296 6.49 14.45 4.05
CA ALA A 296 7.84 14.49 4.58
C ALA A 296 7.84 15.08 5.99
N VAL A 297 8.52 14.44 6.94
CA VAL A 297 8.76 14.98 8.28
C VAL A 297 10.26 15.15 8.47
N LEU A 298 10.68 16.38 8.76
CA LEU A 298 12.07 16.81 8.84
C LEU A 298 12.41 17.30 10.24
N ALA A 299 13.69 17.22 10.59
CA ALA A 299 14.21 17.76 11.86
C ALA A 299 14.28 19.30 11.88
N GLN A 300 14.37 19.93 10.70
CA GLN A 300 14.50 21.37 10.54
C GLN A 300 13.76 21.84 9.29
N ALA A 301 13.56 23.15 9.17
CA ALA A 301 12.93 23.76 8.01
C ALA A 301 13.67 23.38 6.70
N PRO A 302 12.95 23.04 5.63
CA PRO A 302 13.56 22.84 4.32
C PRO A 302 14.19 24.14 3.80
N ALA A 303 15.48 24.07 3.45
CA ALA A 303 16.30 25.23 3.07
C ALA A 303 15.86 25.87 1.75
N GLU A 304 15.36 25.06 0.82
CA GLU A 304 14.95 25.51 -0.52
C GLU A 304 13.46 25.27 -0.74
N VAL A 305 12.89 26.05 -1.67
CA VAL A 305 11.52 25.88 -2.15
C VAL A 305 11.59 25.11 -3.47
N GLU A 306 10.97 23.93 -3.50
CA GLU A 306 11.00 23.06 -4.68
C GLU A 306 10.29 23.72 -5.88
N SER A 307 10.91 23.62 -7.05
CA SER A 307 10.31 24.03 -8.33
C SER A 307 9.25 23.00 -8.81
N GLY A 308 8.41 23.39 -9.77
CA GLY A 308 7.42 22.47 -10.39
C GLY A 308 6.09 22.34 -9.63
N TRP A 309 5.91 23.10 -8.55
CA TRP A 309 4.64 23.24 -7.83
C TRP A 309 3.94 24.54 -8.23
N GLU A 310 2.62 24.60 -8.13
CA GLU A 310 1.81 25.75 -8.56
C GLU A 310 1.39 26.64 -7.38
N GLU A 311 1.15 26.01 -6.23
CA GLU A 311 0.86 26.68 -4.96
C GLU A 311 1.80 26.16 -3.89
N ILE A 312 2.33 27.07 -3.07
CA ILE A 312 3.21 26.73 -1.96
C ILE A 312 2.94 27.69 -0.80
N VAL A 313 2.38 27.17 0.30
CA VAL A 313 2.04 27.95 1.50
C VAL A 313 2.57 27.26 2.73
N GLU A 314 3.12 28.04 3.66
CA GLU A 314 3.51 27.59 4.99
C GLU A 314 2.60 28.15 6.07
N VAL A 315 2.16 27.30 6.98
CA VAL A 315 1.39 27.69 8.16
C VAL A 315 1.94 27.00 9.40
N SER A 316 1.68 27.60 10.56
CA SER A 316 1.96 27.00 11.87
C SER A 316 0.67 26.43 12.47
N TRP A 317 0.74 25.30 13.15
CA TRP A 317 -0.34 24.82 14.02
C TRP A 317 0.22 24.32 15.37
N PRO A 318 -0.52 24.54 16.47
CA PRO A 318 -0.20 23.91 17.75
C PRO A 318 -0.72 22.47 17.76
N ALA A 319 0.14 21.52 18.08
CA ALA A 319 -0.23 20.13 18.32
C ALA A 319 -0.40 19.88 19.82
N ALA A 320 -1.57 19.38 20.22
CA ALA A 320 -1.87 19.09 21.61
C ALA A 320 -1.24 17.76 22.08
N GLU A 321 -1.10 16.80 21.17
CA GLU A 321 -0.60 15.44 21.45
C GLU A 321 0.62 15.08 20.57
N GLY A 322 0.68 15.62 19.36
CA GLY A 322 1.47 15.15 18.24
C GLY A 322 0.74 14.07 17.42
N ARG A 323 1.46 13.41 16.50
CA ARG A 323 0.93 12.27 15.71
C ARG A 323 -0.30 12.58 14.86
N ALA A 324 -0.34 13.75 14.24
CA ALA A 324 -1.31 14.06 13.21
C ALA A 324 -1.24 13.04 12.05
N SER A 325 -2.40 12.81 11.44
CA SER A 325 -2.60 11.88 10.33
C SER A 325 -3.06 12.64 9.09
N VAL A 326 -2.71 12.18 7.89
CA VAL A 326 -3.39 12.64 6.68
C VAL A 326 -4.71 11.88 6.57
N ILE A 327 -5.81 12.60 6.72
CA ILE A 327 -7.14 12.01 6.86
C ILE A 327 -8.14 12.59 5.87
N ALA A 328 -9.07 11.73 5.45
CA ALA A 328 -10.25 12.14 4.72
C ALA A 328 -11.28 12.79 5.68
N PRO A 329 -12.24 13.56 5.15
CA PRO A 329 -13.27 14.19 5.98
C PRO A 329 -14.18 13.23 6.75
N ASP A 330 -14.28 11.97 6.32
CA ASP A 330 -14.99 10.90 7.04
C ASP A 330 -14.16 10.25 8.17
N GLY A 331 -12.93 10.74 8.41
CA GLY A 331 -12.01 10.23 9.42
C GLY A 331 -11.16 9.05 8.95
N THR A 332 -11.35 8.56 7.72
CA THR A 332 -10.52 7.48 7.18
C THR A 332 -9.12 7.98 6.82
N SER A 333 -8.13 7.10 6.90
CA SER A 333 -6.73 7.41 6.61
C SER A 333 -6.07 6.20 6.00
N SER A 334 -5.26 6.41 4.96
CA SER A 334 -4.30 5.39 4.55
C SER A 334 -3.38 5.08 5.72
N PRO A 335 -3.08 3.81 5.99
CA PRO A 335 -2.21 3.43 7.11
C PRO A 335 -0.82 4.03 7.05
N ARG A 336 -0.26 4.15 5.84
CA ARG A 336 1.05 4.77 5.61
C ARG A 336 1.09 6.26 5.95
N LEU A 337 -0.07 6.92 5.98
CA LEU A 337 -0.19 8.35 6.28
C LEU A 337 -0.80 8.61 7.66
N ARG A 338 -1.15 7.55 8.40
CA ARG A 338 -1.74 7.63 9.74
C ARG A 338 -0.65 7.87 10.79
N ARG A 339 -0.87 8.83 11.69
CA ARG A 339 -0.06 9.13 12.89
C ARG A 339 1.43 9.30 12.62
N GLN A 340 1.76 10.00 11.53
CA GLN A 340 3.14 10.09 11.02
C GLN A 340 3.91 11.31 11.52
N THR A 341 3.24 12.40 11.92
CA THR A 341 3.96 13.58 12.45
C THR A 341 4.58 13.29 13.82
N PRO A 342 5.51 14.14 14.31
CA PRO A 342 6.23 13.85 15.53
C PRO A 342 5.29 13.62 16.73
N PRO A 343 5.58 12.64 17.60
CA PRO A 343 4.67 12.19 18.64
C PRO A 343 4.69 13.05 19.91
N TRP A 344 5.06 14.33 19.79
CA TRP A 344 5.19 15.25 20.92
C TRP A 344 4.26 16.45 20.72
N PRO A 345 3.69 17.00 21.81
CA PRO A 345 3.03 18.30 21.74
C PRO A 345 4.03 19.40 21.36
N GLY A 346 3.52 20.49 20.81
CA GLY A 346 4.32 21.66 20.48
C GLY A 346 3.89 22.33 19.18
N ASP A 347 4.62 23.37 18.81
CA ASP A 347 4.38 24.09 17.57
C ASP A 347 5.07 23.39 16.39
N TYR A 348 4.29 23.16 15.34
CA TYR A 348 4.76 22.61 14.08
C TYR A 348 4.45 23.56 12.94
N ARG A 349 5.32 23.55 11.94
CA ARG A 349 5.07 24.17 10.63
C ARG A 349 4.84 23.10 9.59
N VAL A 350 3.91 23.38 8.67
CA VAL A 350 3.74 22.61 7.43
C VAL A 350 3.93 23.53 6.25
N ARG A 351 4.76 23.10 5.29
CA ARG A 351 4.76 23.63 3.92
C ARG A 351 3.90 22.72 3.05
N VAL A 352 2.79 23.25 2.57
CA VAL A 352 1.88 22.58 1.64
C VAL A 352 2.25 23.00 0.23
N HIS A 353 2.56 22.02 -0.62
CA HIS A 353 2.71 22.20 -2.05
C HIS A 353 1.53 21.57 -2.77
N ALA A 354 1.00 22.22 -3.78
CA ALA A 354 -0.05 21.69 -4.64
C ALA A 354 0.23 21.96 -6.12
N ARG A 355 -0.24 21.05 -6.97
CA ARG A 355 -0.24 21.18 -8.43
C ARG A 355 -1.43 20.43 -9.03
N GLY A 356 -1.89 20.87 -10.19
CA GLY A 356 -2.98 20.20 -10.91
C GLY A 356 -4.38 20.47 -10.36
N ARG A 357 -4.54 21.45 -9.44
CA ARG A 357 -5.87 21.79 -8.86
C ARG A 357 -6.84 22.42 -9.85
N ASP A 358 -6.33 22.90 -10.98
CA ASP A 358 -7.12 23.45 -12.09
C ASP A 358 -7.36 22.41 -13.21
N ASP A 359 -6.73 21.24 -13.14
CA ASP A 359 -6.80 20.24 -14.19
C ASP A 359 -8.13 19.46 -14.09
N LEU A 360 -8.68 19.09 -15.25
CA LEU A 360 -9.89 18.24 -15.31
C LEU A 360 -9.58 16.78 -14.94
N ASP A 361 -8.33 16.36 -15.10
CA ASP A 361 -7.86 15.03 -14.78
C ASP A 361 -7.43 14.97 -13.30
N THR A 362 -8.27 14.38 -12.46
CA THR A 362 -8.04 14.30 -11.01
C THR A 362 -6.79 13.49 -10.64
N GLU A 363 -6.28 12.61 -11.52
CA GLU A 363 -5.04 11.84 -11.27
C GLU A 363 -3.79 12.71 -11.33
N SER A 364 -3.90 13.91 -11.92
CA SER A 364 -2.81 14.88 -12.00
C SER A 364 -2.67 15.73 -10.73
N GLU A 365 -3.72 15.81 -9.90
CA GLU A 365 -3.71 16.61 -8.68
C GLU A 365 -2.88 15.94 -7.59
N ARG A 366 -1.82 16.63 -7.13
CA ARG A 366 -0.87 16.08 -6.15
C ARG A 366 -0.52 17.09 -5.08
N TYR A 367 -0.20 16.55 -3.91
CA TYR A 367 0.20 17.32 -2.75
C TYR A 367 1.52 16.82 -2.17
N LYS A 368 2.33 17.75 -1.70
CA LYS A 368 3.48 17.47 -0.83
C LYS A 368 3.40 18.29 0.44
N LEU A 369 3.35 17.61 1.57
CA LEU A 369 3.31 18.18 2.90
C LEU A 369 4.67 17.98 3.55
N ILE A 370 5.35 19.07 3.90
CA ILE A 370 6.62 19.00 4.64
C ILE A 370 6.39 19.54 6.04
N VAL A 371 6.61 18.73 7.06
CA VAL A 371 6.38 19.06 8.47
C VAL A 371 7.70 19.14 9.23
N TRP A 372 7.86 20.16 10.07
CA TRP A 372 8.99 20.26 11.01
C TRP A 372 8.57 21.01 12.29
N ALA A 373 9.27 20.76 13.39
CA ALA A 373 9.06 21.50 14.63
C ALA A 373 9.65 22.91 14.51
N ALA A 374 8.88 23.94 14.84
CA ALA A 374 9.32 25.33 14.86
C ALA A 374 8.32 26.18 15.65
N PRO A 375 8.77 27.26 16.34
CA PRO A 375 7.86 28.19 17.00
C PRO A 375 6.80 28.73 16.05
N ALA A 376 5.60 28.99 16.59
CA ALA A 376 4.52 29.60 15.83
C ALA A 376 4.99 30.92 15.17
N ALA A 377 4.68 31.05 13.88
CA ALA A 377 5.01 32.19 13.06
C ALA A 377 3.90 32.47 12.04
N ALA A 378 3.87 33.70 11.52
CA ALA A 378 2.95 34.11 10.48
C ALA A 378 3.07 33.22 9.23
N GLU A 379 1.97 33.14 8.47
CA GLU A 379 1.96 32.39 7.21
C GLU A 379 3.00 32.92 6.22
N THR A 380 3.59 32.02 5.44
CA THR A 380 4.51 32.37 4.37
C THR A 380 3.96 31.84 3.05
N VAL A 381 3.63 32.73 2.12
CA VAL A 381 3.19 32.34 0.77
C VAL A 381 4.38 32.42 -0.17
N HIS A 382 4.86 31.28 -0.64
CA HIS A 382 5.97 31.19 -1.61
C HIS A 382 5.47 31.25 -3.05
N LYS A 383 4.30 30.65 -3.33
CA LYS A 383 3.70 30.65 -4.67
C LYS A 383 2.18 30.56 -4.60
N ARG A 384 1.50 31.33 -5.47
CA ARG A 384 0.05 31.37 -5.62
C ARG A 384 -0.35 31.70 -7.06
N THR A 385 -0.35 30.70 -7.94
CA THR A 385 -0.49 30.87 -9.41
C THR A 385 -1.63 30.08 -10.04
N ASP A 386 -2.39 29.29 -9.28
CA ASP A 386 -3.54 28.55 -9.79
C ASP A 386 -4.85 29.36 -9.75
N ARG A 387 -5.76 29.03 -10.65
CA ARG A 387 -7.05 29.72 -10.80
C ARG A 387 -7.96 29.45 -9.61
N LEU A 388 -7.92 28.23 -9.06
CA LEU A 388 -8.66 27.87 -7.86
C LEU A 388 -8.33 28.80 -6.69
N GLY A 389 -7.05 29.01 -6.38
CA GLY A 389 -6.59 29.88 -5.31
C GLY A 389 -6.99 31.33 -5.54
N HIS A 390 -6.85 31.82 -6.77
CA HIS A 390 -7.34 33.16 -7.15
C HIS A 390 -8.84 33.32 -6.89
N ARG A 391 -9.68 32.35 -7.30
CA ARG A 391 -11.12 32.36 -7.02
C ARG A 391 -11.41 32.37 -5.52
N MET A 392 -10.71 31.56 -4.72
CA MET A 392 -10.89 31.52 -3.26
C MET A 392 -10.57 32.86 -2.60
N ARG A 393 -9.59 33.60 -3.13
CA ARG A 393 -9.19 34.93 -2.64
C ARG A 393 -10.00 36.09 -3.25
N GLY A 394 -10.93 35.81 -4.17
CA GLY A 394 -11.68 36.84 -4.90
C GLY A 394 -10.83 37.64 -5.89
N GLU A 395 -9.70 37.09 -6.33
CA GLU A 395 -8.78 37.70 -7.28
C GLU A 395 -9.15 37.32 -8.73
N PRO A 396 -8.86 38.16 -9.74
CA PRO A 396 -9.00 37.79 -11.15
C PRO A 396 -8.15 36.56 -11.49
N GLU A 397 -8.72 35.60 -12.23
CA GLU A 397 -8.01 34.39 -12.59
C GLU A 397 -6.83 34.67 -13.55
N PRO A 398 -5.67 34.02 -13.34
CA PRO A 398 -4.54 34.16 -14.24
C PRO A 398 -4.82 33.48 -15.58
N VAL A 399 -4.36 34.12 -16.66
CA VAL A 399 -4.24 33.48 -17.97
C VAL A 399 -3.06 32.50 -17.90
N ARG A 400 -3.34 31.22 -18.14
CA ARG A 400 -2.33 30.18 -18.16
C ARG A 400 -1.94 29.83 -19.60
N PRO A 401 -0.66 29.52 -19.87
CA PRO A 401 -0.24 29.04 -21.17
C PRO A 401 -0.97 27.72 -21.48
N PRO A 402 -1.30 27.47 -22.76
CA PRO A 402 -1.88 26.19 -23.16
C PRO A 402 -0.89 25.06 -22.86
N ARG A 403 -1.41 23.97 -22.28
CA ARG A 403 -0.68 22.70 -22.05
C ARG A 403 -1.12 21.67 -23.10
N PRO A 404 -0.58 21.72 -24.33
CA PRO A 404 -1.00 20.82 -25.42
C PRO A 404 -0.81 19.34 -25.08
N GLU A 405 0.13 19.00 -24.19
CA GLU A 405 0.37 17.65 -23.70
C GLU A 405 -0.84 17.03 -23.00
N HIS A 406 -1.76 17.85 -22.46
CA HIS A 406 -2.99 17.33 -21.86
C HIS A 406 -3.85 16.56 -22.88
N ALA A 407 -3.76 16.89 -24.17
CA ALA A 407 -4.48 16.18 -25.24
C ALA A 407 -4.04 14.71 -25.38
N TYR A 408 -2.87 14.34 -24.87
CA TYR A 408 -2.32 12.99 -24.96
C TYR A 408 -2.46 12.16 -23.67
N ARG A 409 -3.04 12.71 -22.59
CA ARG A 409 -3.20 11.98 -21.31
C ARG A 409 -4.08 10.73 -21.41
N TRP A 410 -4.87 10.58 -22.48
CA TRP A 410 -5.60 9.34 -22.76
C TRP A 410 -4.68 8.11 -22.88
N VAL A 411 -3.41 8.29 -23.23
CA VAL A 411 -2.40 7.21 -23.31
C VAL A 411 -2.25 6.48 -21.97
N ARG A 412 -2.39 7.18 -20.83
CA ARG A 412 -2.33 6.57 -19.49
C ARG A 412 -3.43 5.56 -19.22
N ARG A 413 -4.55 5.69 -19.92
CA ARG A 413 -5.74 4.84 -19.80
C ARG A 413 -5.89 3.89 -20.98
N SER A 414 -4.87 3.79 -21.82
CA SER A 414 -4.86 2.90 -22.98
C SER A 414 -3.92 1.71 -22.77
N PRO A 415 -3.97 0.69 -23.65
CA PRO A 415 -3.02 -0.41 -23.64
C PRO A 415 -1.54 0.02 -23.74
N LEU A 416 -1.26 1.25 -24.19
CA LEU A 416 0.08 1.78 -24.36
C LEU A 416 0.67 2.37 -23.07
N SER A 417 -0.11 2.45 -21.99
CA SER A 417 0.26 3.14 -20.74
C SER A 417 1.57 2.67 -20.10
N VAL A 418 1.89 1.38 -20.21
CA VAL A 418 2.99 0.73 -19.48
C VAL A 418 4.32 0.81 -20.24
N ALA A 419 4.32 0.45 -21.52
CA ALA A 419 5.50 0.50 -22.39
C ALA A 419 5.08 0.50 -23.85
N ALA A 420 5.57 1.46 -24.63
CA ALA A 420 5.29 1.52 -26.04
C ALA A 420 6.30 2.41 -26.80
N THR A 421 6.33 2.23 -28.12
CA THR A 421 6.86 3.23 -29.05
C THR A 421 5.78 3.66 -30.01
N VAL A 422 5.60 4.96 -30.16
CA VAL A 422 4.75 5.55 -31.19
C VAL A 422 5.65 6.27 -32.18
N THR A 423 5.58 5.90 -33.46
CA THR A 423 6.32 6.56 -34.54
C THR A 423 5.34 7.07 -35.58
N VAL A 424 5.49 8.32 -35.98
CA VAL A 424 4.71 8.93 -37.07
C VAL A 424 5.64 9.20 -38.24
N VAL A 425 5.25 8.76 -39.43
CA VAL A 425 6.00 8.94 -40.66
C VAL A 425 5.11 9.60 -41.71
N ILE A 426 5.62 10.65 -42.37
CA ILE A 426 4.93 11.34 -43.47
C ILE A 426 5.76 11.25 -44.76
N GLY A 427 5.08 11.31 -45.91
CA GLY A 427 5.72 11.24 -47.23
C GLY A 427 6.17 9.84 -47.65
N ALA A 428 5.89 8.81 -46.87
CA ALA A 428 6.18 7.42 -47.17
C ALA A 428 4.90 6.57 -47.13
N THR A 429 4.82 5.53 -47.96
CA THR A 429 3.70 4.58 -47.94
C THR A 429 3.82 3.58 -46.81
N LEU A 430 2.69 2.96 -46.41
CA LEU A 430 2.65 1.90 -45.40
C LEU A 430 3.70 0.80 -45.66
N GLU A 431 3.83 0.34 -46.91
CA GLU A 431 4.82 -0.68 -47.27
C GLU A 431 6.26 -0.22 -47.06
N GLN A 432 6.58 1.02 -47.40
CA GLN A 432 7.93 1.57 -47.21
C GLN A 432 8.28 1.65 -45.73
N VAL A 433 7.32 2.08 -44.91
CA VAL A 433 7.49 2.17 -43.45
C VAL A 433 7.66 0.79 -42.83
N LEU A 434 6.80 -0.19 -43.17
CA LEU A 434 6.93 -1.56 -42.67
C LEU A 434 8.30 -2.16 -43.02
N ARG A 435 8.78 -1.97 -44.26
CA ARG A 435 10.12 -2.41 -44.67
C ARG A 435 11.22 -1.72 -43.88
N ALA A 436 11.11 -0.41 -43.60
CA ALA A 436 12.07 0.32 -42.78
C ALA A 436 12.15 -0.23 -41.34
N PHE A 437 11.03 -0.66 -40.78
CA PHE A 437 10.96 -1.35 -39.48
C PHE A 437 11.45 -2.80 -39.54
N GLY A 438 11.74 -3.34 -40.72
CA GLY A 438 12.16 -4.72 -40.94
C GLY A 438 11.01 -5.73 -40.96
N ALA A 439 9.78 -5.26 -41.09
CA ALA A 439 8.59 -6.08 -41.29
C ALA A 439 8.36 -6.36 -42.79
N ASP A 440 7.74 -7.50 -43.09
CA ASP A 440 7.27 -7.82 -44.44
C ASP A 440 5.81 -7.36 -44.61
N PRO A 441 5.53 -6.34 -45.45
CA PRO A 441 4.16 -5.83 -45.63
C PRO A 441 3.19 -6.86 -46.21
N ASN A 442 3.69 -7.93 -46.85
CA ASN A 442 2.87 -8.98 -47.43
C ASN A 442 2.50 -10.10 -46.44
N ARG A 443 2.91 -9.98 -45.17
CA ARG A 443 2.67 -10.99 -44.13
C ARG A 443 2.01 -10.41 -42.88
N PRO A 444 0.78 -9.88 -43.00
CA PRO A 444 -0.01 -9.51 -41.83
C PRO A 444 -0.40 -10.76 -41.02
N GLU A 445 -0.33 -10.67 -39.70
CA GLU A 445 -0.70 -11.74 -38.78
C GLU A 445 -1.64 -11.20 -37.68
N PRO A 446 -2.59 -12.00 -37.16
CA PRO A 446 -3.39 -11.60 -36.02
C PRO A 446 -2.52 -11.30 -34.79
N ILE A 447 -2.73 -10.15 -34.14
CA ILE A 447 -1.97 -9.70 -32.96
C ILE A 447 -2.01 -10.75 -31.84
N ASP A 448 -3.17 -11.35 -31.59
CA ASP A 448 -3.31 -12.39 -30.55
C ASP A 448 -2.47 -13.64 -30.82
N GLY A 449 -2.28 -13.97 -32.11
CA GLY A 449 -1.38 -15.05 -32.53
C GLY A 449 0.07 -14.70 -32.25
N ILE A 450 0.49 -13.49 -32.65
CA ILE A 450 1.84 -12.98 -32.38
C ILE A 450 2.13 -12.94 -30.87
N ARG A 451 1.23 -12.36 -30.06
CA ARG A 451 1.41 -12.25 -28.60
C ARG A 451 1.54 -13.61 -27.94
N ARG A 452 0.71 -14.58 -28.34
CA ARG A 452 0.76 -15.95 -27.80
C ARG A 452 2.11 -16.60 -28.07
N ASP A 453 2.61 -16.49 -29.29
CA ASP A 453 3.89 -17.08 -29.67
C ASP A 453 5.07 -16.40 -28.94
N LEU A 454 5.04 -15.07 -28.84
CA LEU A 454 6.10 -14.28 -28.21
C LEU A 454 6.06 -14.27 -26.68
N SER A 455 5.00 -14.79 -26.07
CA SER A 455 4.92 -15.00 -24.62
C SER A 455 5.79 -16.16 -24.12
N SER A 456 6.34 -16.96 -25.05
CA SER A 456 7.18 -18.11 -24.72
C SER A 456 8.60 -17.69 -24.30
N PRO A 457 9.19 -18.30 -23.25
CA PRO A 457 10.57 -18.06 -22.88
C PRO A 457 11.52 -18.36 -24.04
N GLY A 458 12.28 -17.37 -24.49
CA GLY A 458 13.25 -17.50 -25.59
C GLY A 458 12.80 -16.93 -26.95
N ALA A 459 11.60 -16.37 -27.05
CA ALA A 459 11.21 -15.58 -28.22
C ALA A 459 12.16 -14.37 -28.38
N THR A 460 12.73 -14.20 -29.58
CA THR A 460 13.67 -13.09 -29.89
C THR A 460 13.20 -12.19 -31.02
N GLU A 461 12.02 -12.48 -31.57
CA GLU A 461 11.36 -11.65 -32.58
C GLU A 461 10.61 -10.49 -31.90
N THR A 462 10.49 -9.39 -32.62
CA THR A 462 9.65 -8.24 -32.24
C THR A 462 8.53 -8.09 -33.25
N TRP A 463 7.57 -7.22 -33.02
CA TRP A 463 6.49 -6.97 -33.97
C TRP A 463 6.03 -5.51 -33.88
N VAL A 464 5.35 -5.05 -34.92
CA VAL A 464 4.79 -3.71 -35.01
C VAL A 464 3.34 -3.78 -35.46
N THR A 465 2.53 -2.79 -35.09
CA THR A 465 1.30 -2.46 -35.81
C THR A 465 1.53 -1.20 -36.63
N ALA A 466 0.81 -1.06 -37.73
CA ALA A 466 0.86 0.15 -38.52
C ALA A 466 -0.52 0.49 -39.08
N LEU A 467 -0.83 1.78 -39.12
CA LEU A 467 -2.07 2.34 -39.64
C LEU A 467 -1.72 3.45 -40.62
N ASP A 468 -2.30 3.38 -41.83
CA ASP A 468 -2.25 4.46 -42.81
C ASP A 468 -3.47 5.36 -42.60
N THR A 469 -3.22 6.60 -42.19
CA THR A 469 -4.26 7.62 -41.94
C THR A 469 -4.60 8.44 -43.19
N GLY A 470 -3.92 8.18 -44.31
CA GLY A 470 -3.97 8.98 -45.54
C GLY A 470 -2.93 10.10 -45.55
N ASP A 471 -2.77 10.82 -44.44
CA ASP A 471 -1.80 11.91 -44.31
C ASP A 471 -0.47 11.46 -43.68
N ALA A 472 -0.50 10.39 -42.88
CA ALA A 472 0.65 9.82 -42.21
C ALA A 472 0.51 8.30 -42.01
N VAL A 473 1.64 7.62 -41.89
CA VAL A 473 1.71 6.24 -41.41
C VAL A 473 2.08 6.27 -39.92
N LEU A 474 1.18 5.75 -39.08
CA LEU A 474 1.40 5.53 -37.66
C LEU A 474 1.97 4.13 -37.46
N VAL A 475 3.02 4.00 -36.66
CA VAL A 475 3.55 2.71 -36.20
C VAL A 475 3.48 2.66 -34.69
N VAL A 476 2.78 1.66 -34.15
CA VAL A 476 2.65 1.45 -32.71
C VAL A 476 3.28 0.11 -32.33
N GLU A 477 4.24 0.18 -31.41
CA GLU A 477 4.93 -0.97 -30.84
C GLU A 477 4.46 -1.16 -29.40
N ASP A 478 3.63 -2.18 -29.12
CA ASP A 478 3.31 -2.60 -27.75
C ASP A 478 4.56 -3.25 -27.12
N ASN A 479 5.14 -2.57 -26.13
CA ASN A 479 6.37 -2.96 -25.45
C ASN A 479 7.62 -3.15 -26.37
N GLY A 480 7.59 -2.56 -27.58
CA GLY A 480 8.72 -2.53 -28.51
C GLY A 480 9.44 -1.17 -28.52
N TYR A 481 10.63 -1.12 -29.12
CA TYR A 481 11.51 0.07 -29.10
C TYR A 481 12.19 0.37 -30.45
N ARG A 482 11.79 -0.26 -31.56
CA ARG A 482 12.51 -0.13 -32.84
C ARG A 482 12.45 1.27 -33.42
N GLY A 483 11.33 1.98 -33.26
CA GLY A 483 11.19 3.38 -33.68
C GLY A 483 12.18 4.33 -32.99
N SER A 484 12.74 3.92 -31.85
CA SER A 484 13.79 4.65 -31.15
C SER A 484 15.20 4.43 -31.74
N ASN A 485 15.36 3.52 -32.70
CA ASN A 485 16.62 3.22 -33.37
C ASN A 485 16.88 4.17 -34.54
N ALA A 486 18.05 4.83 -34.53
CA ALA A 486 18.45 5.79 -35.56
C ALA A 486 18.38 5.23 -36.99
N ALA A 487 18.84 4.00 -37.22
CA ALA A 487 18.84 3.41 -38.57
C ALA A 487 17.42 3.16 -39.10
N VAL A 488 16.51 2.73 -38.23
CA VAL A 488 15.09 2.53 -38.57
C VAL A 488 14.44 3.88 -38.88
N LEU A 489 14.65 4.88 -38.03
CA LEU A 489 14.02 6.19 -38.20
C LEU A 489 14.56 6.93 -39.43
N CYS A 490 15.87 6.86 -39.70
CA CYS A 490 16.47 7.34 -40.93
C CYS A 490 15.82 6.67 -42.14
N ALA A 491 15.77 5.33 -42.19
CA ALA A 491 15.18 4.60 -43.31
C ALA A 491 13.70 4.95 -43.54
N ALA A 492 12.91 5.10 -42.47
CA ALA A 492 11.50 5.48 -42.57
C ALA A 492 11.32 6.93 -43.09
N SER A 493 12.26 7.82 -42.77
CA SER A 493 12.21 9.24 -43.17
C SER A 493 12.73 9.55 -44.58
N VAL A 494 13.19 8.57 -45.38
CA VAL A 494 13.85 8.82 -46.68
C VAL A 494 13.01 9.69 -47.62
N SER A 495 11.71 9.45 -47.66
CA SER A 495 10.77 10.17 -48.55
C SER A 495 10.07 11.35 -47.88
N GLY A 496 10.41 11.69 -46.63
CA GLY A 496 9.74 12.73 -45.88
C GLY A 496 10.29 12.91 -44.47
N ARG A 497 9.45 12.79 -43.45
CA ARG A 497 9.83 12.99 -42.04
C ARG A 497 9.34 11.84 -41.18
N ALA A 498 10.11 11.51 -40.16
CA ALA A 498 9.72 10.57 -39.13
C ALA A 498 10.05 11.12 -37.74
N ALA A 499 9.15 10.97 -36.77
CA ALA A 499 9.43 11.24 -35.38
C ALA A 499 8.86 10.13 -34.50
N SER A 500 9.54 9.83 -33.39
CA SER A 500 9.23 8.69 -32.53
C SER A 500 9.37 9.04 -31.06
N MET A 501 8.43 8.56 -30.25
CA MET A 501 8.46 8.64 -28.79
C MET A 501 8.37 7.22 -28.20
N PHE A 502 9.37 6.84 -27.41
CA PHE A 502 9.46 5.56 -26.70
C PHE A 502 9.43 5.76 -25.19
N TRP A 503 8.76 4.86 -24.46
CA TRP A 503 8.77 4.76 -23.01
C TRP A 503 8.61 3.31 -22.53
N ASN A 504 9.10 3.00 -21.32
CA ASN A 504 8.90 1.70 -20.69
C ASN A 504 8.82 1.75 -19.15
N VAL A 505 8.57 0.58 -18.55
CA VAL A 505 8.49 0.37 -17.09
C VAL A 505 9.77 0.67 -16.32
N ASN A 506 10.92 0.66 -16.99
CA ASN A 506 12.21 1.01 -16.38
C ASN A 506 12.46 2.53 -16.38
N ALA A 507 11.42 3.32 -16.68
CA ALA A 507 11.46 4.76 -16.84
C ALA A 507 12.44 5.24 -17.92
N VAL A 508 12.86 4.37 -18.84
CA VAL A 508 13.68 4.74 -20.00
C VAL A 508 12.76 5.36 -21.04
N THR A 509 13.15 6.54 -21.56
CA THR A 509 12.39 7.24 -22.59
C THR A 509 13.30 7.70 -23.71
N ARG A 510 12.80 7.77 -24.95
CA ARG A 510 13.58 8.31 -26.06
C ARG A 510 12.68 9.04 -27.04
N LEU A 511 13.04 10.29 -27.31
CA LEU A 511 12.41 11.13 -28.32
C LEU A 511 13.38 11.32 -29.49
N SER A 512 12.94 10.99 -30.71
CA SER A 512 13.78 10.97 -31.90
C SER A 512 13.11 11.64 -33.09
N PHE A 513 13.91 12.30 -33.93
CA PHE A 513 13.48 13.04 -35.12
C PHE A 513 14.40 12.74 -36.31
N ALA A 514 13.83 12.43 -37.46
CA ALA A 514 14.55 12.21 -38.71
C ALA A 514 13.83 12.87 -39.90
N ASP A 515 14.60 13.30 -40.89
CA ASP A 515 14.12 14.04 -42.05
C ASP A 515 15.00 13.71 -43.27
N GLY A 516 14.37 13.33 -44.38
CA GLY A 516 15.06 13.01 -45.62
C GLY A 516 16.15 11.95 -45.48
N GLY A 517 15.96 10.96 -44.61
CA GLY A 517 16.97 9.91 -44.37
C GLY A 517 18.03 10.25 -43.34
N GLN A 518 18.00 11.43 -42.71
CA GLN A 518 18.98 11.86 -41.72
C GLN A 518 18.36 12.01 -40.33
N LEU A 519 19.05 11.48 -39.31
CA LEU A 519 18.67 11.70 -37.91
C LEU A 519 19.06 13.12 -37.51
N LEU A 520 18.07 13.91 -37.09
CA LEU A 520 18.28 15.29 -36.65
C LEU A 520 18.57 15.37 -35.14
N ALA A 521 17.89 14.54 -34.35
CA ALA A 521 18.09 14.46 -32.91
C ALA A 521 17.52 13.15 -32.36
N SER A 522 18.14 12.62 -31.31
CA SER A 522 17.62 11.50 -30.52
C SER A 522 18.18 11.59 -29.10
N PHE A 523 17.30 11.75 -28.11
CA PHE A 523 17.71 12.00 -26.72
C PHE A 523 16.65 11.52 -25.73
N GLU A 524 17.05 11.37 -24.47
CA GLU A 524 16.09 11.18 -23.39
C GLU A 524 15.49 12.55 -23.01
N PRO A 525 14.16 12.68 -22.91
CA PRO A 525 13.50 13.92 -22.49
C PRO A 525 13.69 14.26 -21.00
N TRP A 526 14.95 14.32 -20.55
CA TRP A 526 15.42 14.96 -19.32
C TRP A 526 16.85 15.49 -19.53
N GLY A 527 17.16 16.69 -19.01
CA GLY A 527 18.54 17.19 -18.94
C GLY A 527 19.22 17.43 -20.29
N ARG A 528 18.70 18.39 -21.08
CA ARG A 528 19.29 18.70 -22.38
C ARG A 528 20.24 19.89 -22.33
N ASP A 529 21.52 19.62 -22.60
CA ASP A 529 22.57 20.64 -22.74
C ASP A 529 22.94 20.93 -24.20
N GLU A 530 22.55 20.07 -25.16
CA GLU A 530 22.97 20.18 -26.56
C GLU A 530 22.00 20.99 -27.43
N ALA A 531 22.52 21.81 -28.35
CA ALA A 531 21.74 22.50 -29.36
C ALA A 531 21.15 21.52 -30.40
N VAL A 532 19.91 21.76 -30.85
CA VAL A 532 19.25 20.94 -31.90
C VAL A 532 18.98 21.79 -33.12
N PRO A 533 18.79 21.16 -34.29
CA PRO A 533 18.39 21.87 -35.50
C PRO A 533 17.11 22.71 -35.29
N PRO A 534 16.97 23.87 -35.97
CA PRO A 534 15.84 24.79 -35.79
C PRO A 534 14.45 24.15 -35.91
N ARG A 535 14.30 23.15 -36.79
CA ARG A 535 13.04 22.41 -36.98
C ARG A 535 12.67 21.58 -35.75
N VAL A 536 13.65 20.92 -35.12
CA VAL A 536 13.45 20.19 -33.86
C VAL A 536 13.17 21.18 -32.73
N ALA A 537 13.88 22.31 -32.69
CA ALA A 537 13.62 23.35 -31.69
C ALA A 537 12.20 23.91 -31.79
N ALA A 538 11.66 24.08 -33.00
CA ALA A 538 10.27 24.50 -33.20
C ALA A 538 9.26 23.46 -32.68
N ALA A 539 9.51 22.17 -32.89
CA ALA A 539 8.65 21.11 -32.36
C ALA A 539 8.62 21.09 -30.82
N LEU A 540 9.76 21.38 -30.19
CA LEU A 540 9.93 21.39 -28.73
C LEU A 540 9.49 22.71 -28.07
N ALA A 541 9.15 23.74 -28.85
CA ALA A 541 8.91 25.09 -28.32
C ALA A 541 7.79 25.11 -27.26
N GLY A 542 8.10 25.63 -26.07
CA GLY A 542 7.16 25.72 -24.94
C GLY A 542 6.91 24.42 -24.18
N LEU A 543 7.59 23.32 -24.52
CA LEU A 543 7.53 22.07 -23.74
C LEU A 543 8.64 22.05 -22.69
N ASP A 544 8.26 22.05 -21.42
CA ASP A 544 9.19 21.94 -20.31
C ASP A 544 9.33 20.47 -19.86
N PHE A 545 10.40 19.81 -20.28
CA PHE A 545 10.71 18.44 -19.87
C PHE A 545 11.36 18.33 -18.48
N ALA A 546 11.79 19.45 -17.89
CA ALA A 546 12.27 19.49 -16.51
C ALA A 546 11.10 19.47 -15.51
N GLU A 547 9.94 20.00 -15.91
CA GLU A 547 8.70 19.90 -15.12
C GLU A 547 8.32 18.42 -14.91
N PRO A 548 8.11 17.96 -13.65
CA PRO A 548 7.82 16.56 -13.38
C PRO A 548 6.41 16.16 -13.85
N GLY A 549 6.32 15.11 -14.66
CA GLY A 549 5.06 14.57 -15.19
C GLY A 549 4.86 14.85 -16.68
N ASP A 550 3.86 14.21 -17.27
CA ASP A 550 3.45 14.37 -18.68
C ASP A 550 4.58 14.20 -19.72
N ARG A 551 5.67 13.47 -19.40
CA ARG A 551 6.85 13.38 -20.29
C ARG A 551 6.51 12.68 -21.60
N THR A 552 5.78 11.58 -21.52
CA THR A 552 5.34 10.82 -22.69
C THR A 552 4.45 11.69 -23.57
N GLU A 553 3.52 12.39 -22.95
CA GLU A 553 2.57 13.27 -23.59
C GLU A 553 3.26 14.48 -24.26
N LYS A 554 4.23 15.12 -23.59
CA LYS A 554 5.08 16.17 -24.17
C LYS A 554 5.87 15.65 -25.36
N GLY A 555 6.40 14.43 -25.26
CA GLY A 555 7.06 13.76 -26.38
C GLY A 555 6.14 13.57 -27.59
N LEU A 556 4.90 13.14 -27.36
CA LEU A 556 3.91 12.96 -28.43
C LEU A 556 3.47 14.29 -29.07
N VAL A 557 3.36 15.38 -28.29
CA VAL A 557 3.16 16.73 -28.86
C VAL A 557 4.33 17.12 -29.76
N ALA A 558 5.57 16.83 -29.34
CA ALA A 558 6.74 17.13 -30.16
C ALA A 558 6.77 16.30 -31.46
N VAL A 559 6.37 15.03 -31.40
CA VAL A 559 6.17 14.17 -32.58
C VAL A 559 5.16 14.80 -33.53
N GLU A 560 3.97 15.15 -33.04
CA GLU A 560 2.89 15.76 -33.82
C GLU A 560 3.34 17.07 -34.49
N ARG A 561 3.98 17.97 -33.74
CA ARG A 561 4.44 19.25 -34.29
C ARG A 561 5.53 19.07 -35.35
N PHE A 562 6.38 18.05 -35.20
CA PHE A 562 7.47 17.82 -36.13
C PHE A 562 6.99 17.21 -37.46
N THR A 563 6.04 16.28 -37.40
CA THR A 563 5.52 15.58 -38.59
C THR A 563 4.29 16.27 -39.19
N GLY A 564 3.54 17.02 -38.39
CA GLY A 564 2.21 17.53 -38.74
C GLY A 564 1.08 16.52 -38.52
N GLY A 565 1.38 15.34 -37.97
CA GLY A 565 0.39 14.28 -37.68
C GLY A 565 0.62 13.67 -36.30
N GLY A 566 -0.46 13.49 -35.54
CA GLY A 566 -0.46 12.92 -34.20
C GLY A 566 -1.11 11.54 -34.14
N ILE A 567 -1.04 10.90 -32.98
CA ILE A 567 -1.81 9.70 -32.67
C ILE A 567 -3.04 10.07 -31.85
N THR A 568 -4.20 9.50 -32.18
CA THR A 568 -5.46 9.73 -31.48
C THR A 568 -5.96 8.45 -30.79
N THR A 569 -7.00 8.61 -29.96
CA THR A 569 -7.70 7.46 -29.37
C THR A 569 -8.31 6.55 -30.42
N ASP A 570 -8.83 7.14 -31.50
CA ASP A 570 -9.52 6.42 -32.58
C ASP A 570 -8.51 5.62 -33.42
N ASP A 571 -7.31 6.16 -33.66
CA ASP A 571 -6.22 5.43 -34.32
C ASP A 571 -5.83 4.18 -33.53
N VAL A 572 -5.70 4.31 -32.21
CA VAL A 572 -5.37 3.18 -31.33
C VAL A 572 -6.50 2.16 -31.30
N ALA A 573 -7.76 2.61 -31.20
CA ALA A 573 -8.91 1.73 -31.28
C ALA A 573 -8.92 0.97 -32.61
N GLN A 574 -8.73 1.65 -33.73
CA GLN A 574 -8.70 1.05 -35.06
C GLN A 574 -7.56 0.03 -35.22
N ILE A 575 -6.36 0.33 -34.70
CA ILE A 575 -5.23 -0.61 -34.70
C ILE A 575 -5.60 -1.90 -33.96
N PHE A 576 -6.18 -1.79 -32.77
CA PHE A 576 -6.55 -2.95 -31.96
C PHE A 576 -7.80 -3.68 -32.46
N GLU A 577 -8.76 -2.97 -33.07
CA GLU A 577 -9.96 -3.55 -33.70
C GLU A 577 -9.62 -4.32 -34.98
N THR A 578 -8.72 -3.78 -35.80
CA THR A 578 -8.21 -4.47 -36.99
C THR A 578 -7.48 -5.75 -36.57
N GLY A 579 -6.78 -5.71 -35.43
CA GLY A 579 -6.17 -6.88 -34.83
C GLY A 579 -5.01 -7.45 -35.65
N ILE A 580 -4.40 -6.66 -36.53
CA ILE A 580 -3.30 -7.07 -37.41
C ILE A 580 -1.97 -6.49 -36.92
N GLY A 581 -0.96 -7.34 -36.83
CA GLY A 581 0.44 -6.98 -36.60
C GLY A 581 1.36 -7.57 -37.65
N PHE A 582 2.60 -7.07 -37.68
CA PHE A 582 3.64 -7.54 -38.59
C PHE A 582 4.86 -7.94 -37.78
N ARG A 583 5.30 -9.19 -37.92
CA ARG A 583 6.53 -9.65 -37.28
C ARG A 583 7.73 -8.96 -37.91
N VAL A 584 8.68 -8.67 -37.04
CA VAL A 584 9.99 -8.16 -37.38
C VAL A 584 10.99 -9.24 -36.99
N PRO A 585 11.48 -10.02 -37.97
CA PRO A 585 12.49 -11.03 -37.72
C PRO A 585 13.73 -10.39 -37.12
N ARG A 586 14.41 -11.14 -36.25
CA ARG A 586 15.73 -10.72 -35.79
C ARG A 586 16.65 -10.66 -37.01
N ALA A 587 17.07 -9.46 -37.40
CA ALA A 587 18.21 -9.32 -38.28
C ALA A 587 19.38 -10.05 -37.59
N LEU A 588 20.00 -11.02 -38.28
CA LEU A 588 21.27 -11.63 -37.89
C LEU A 588 22.36 -10.54 -37.95
N SER A 589 22.32 -9.59 -37.01
CA SER A 589 23.38 -8.60 -36.86
C SER A 589 24.53 -9.26 -36.12
N ARG A 590 25.62 -9.45 -36.86
CA ARG A 590 26.95 -9.47 -36.25
C ARG A 590 27.11 -8.17 -35.48
N SER A 591 27.29 -8.30 -34.16
CA SER A 591 27.99 -7.35 -33.30
C SER A 591 27.34 -5.98 -33.06
N ALA A 592 26.41 -5.91 -32.10
CA ALA A 592 26.27 -4.77 -31.18
C ALA A 592 25.47 -5.21 -29.95
N ARG A 593 26.16 -5.72 -28.92
CA ARG A 593 25.57 -5.85 -27.58
C ARG A 593 25.46 -4.45 -26.99
N PHE A 594 24.25 -3.88 -26.98
CA PHE A 594 23.93 -2.86 -25.99
C PHE A 594 23.85 -3.55 -24.63
N ASN A 595 24.93 -3.46 -23.85
CA ASN A 595 24.94 -3.90 -22.47
C ASN A 595 24.01 -3.00 -21.66
N SER A 596 22.98 -3.58 -21.05
CA SER A 596 22.12 -2.98 -20.03
C SER A 596 22.81 -2.84 -18.66
N GLN A 597 24.13 -2.70 -18.64
CA GLN A 597 24.93 -2.46 -17.45
C GLN A 597 26.05 -1.49 -17.80
N GLY A 598 25.91 -0.23 -17.35
CA GLY A 598 26.91 0.80 -17.60
C GLY A 598 26.54 2.14 -16.97
N ASN A 599 26.55 2.21 -15.63
CA ASN A 599 27.05 3.39 -14.91
C ASN A 599 27.33 3.03 -13.43
N ARG A 600 28.38 2.24 -13.21
CA ARG A 600 29.25 2.46 -12.05
C ARG A 600 30.43 3.24 -12.60
N THR A 601 30.46 4.53 -12.32
CA THR A 601 31.58 5.41 -12.62
C THR A 601 32.84 4.88 -11.94
N ASP A 602 33.88 4.68 -12.75
CA ASP A 602 35.24 4.49 -12.30
C ASP A 602 35.68 5.66 -11.41
N ALA A 603 36.07 5.33 -10.18
CA ALA A 603 36.92 6.20 -9.37
C ALA A 603 38.35 6.21 -9.95
N PRO A 604 39.09 7.33 -9.89
CA PRO A 604 40.44 7.39 -10.43
C PRO A 604 41.38 6.44 -9.66
N PRO A 605 42.39 5.85 -10.33
CA PRO A 605 43.27 4.87 -9.72
C PRO A 605 44.15 5.54 -8.65
N SER A 606 44.03 5.04 -7.42
CA SER A 606 44.93 5.34 -6.32
C SER A 606 46.37 4.96 -6.69
N ALA A 607 47.30 5.89 -6.49
CA ALA A 607 48.74 5.72 -6.66
C ALA A 607 49.30 4.54 -5.82
N PRO A 608 50.42 3.91 -6.24
CA PRO A 608 50.98 2.75 -5.56
C PRO A 608 51.51 3.10 -4.16
N GLN A 609 51.16 2.28 -3.17
CA GLN A 609 51.70 2.33 -1.82
C GLN A 609 53.21 2.03 -1.84
N GLU A 610 54.02 3.06 -1.63
CA GLU A 610 55.41 2.91 -1.19
C GLU A 610 55.46 2.42 0.26
N ALA A 611 56.33 1.43 0.46
CA ALA A 611 56.72 0.91 1.76
C ALA A 611 57.44 1.98 2.59
N GLY A 612 57.09 2.08 3.88
CA GLY A 612 57.84 2.91 4.82
C GLY A 612 57.21 2.97 6.20
N ARG A 613 57.54 1.99 7.06
CA ARG A 613 57.67 2.27 8.50
C ARG A 613 58.87 3.21 8.68
N PRO A 614 58.82 4.13 9.64
CA PRO A 614 59.48 3.81 10.91
C PRO A 614 58.67 4.21 12.15
N ASP A 615 58.98 3.52 13.24
CA ASP A 615 58.75 3.90 14.63
C ASP A 615 59.13 5.37 14.90
N VAL A 616 58.50 5.98 15.93
CA VAL A 616 59.19 6.41 17.16
C VAL A 616 58.22 7.20 18.06
N ARG A 617 58.04 6.65 19.27
CA ARG A 617 57.62 7.23 20.57
C ARG A 617 56.18 7.69 20.79
#